data_AF-A0A2G4I883-F1
#
_entry.id   AF-A0A2G4I883-F1
#
_cell.length_a   1.000
_cell.length_b   1.000
_cell.length_c   1.000
_cell.angle_alpha   90.00
_cell.angle_beta   90.00
_cell.angle_gamma   90.00
#
_symmetry.space_group_name_H-M   'P 1'
#
loop_
_entity.id
_entity.type
_entity.pdbx_description
1 polymer ?
#
loop_
_entity_poly.entity_id
_entity_poly.type
_entity_poly.pdbx_seq_one_letter_code
_entity_poly.pdbx_strand_id
1 'polypeptide(L)'
;MRTRLCLFLVAFTAALPASRAQDAAKEAQFLTHTRQLLYEGRRSGEGYFSADGKFLVFQSEREADNPFYQIYLLNLESGDVNRVSPGTGKTTCAFLRPGSDEVLFASTHVDPEALAKQKTELDFRATGQSRRYAWDYDDRMELFVSKRDGSQVRRLTDAPGYDAEGSYSPDGKLIVFCSLRHAFPLTQLSPEDRKRMDTDTAYFGDIYLMNADGSNVRRLTRTPGYDGGPFFSPDGQRVIWRRFTEKGDTADVYTMKLDGSDVRRLTDFGAMSWAPYFHPSGQYVIYTANKLGFANFELFLVDALGTKEPVRVTHTDGFDGLPVFSPDGKKLSWTSGRTPEKNSQIFMADWNHAGALAALDKAAARSGASVQSSVVSVQTKAAPPAKNVITVSGPRILPPPTGTLAPEIKAEDTRRIVNYLASEELEGRLTGTPGAQQAAQFVADYFKSVGLQPLPGVKDFFQPF
;
A
#
# COMPACT_ATOMS: atom_id res chain seq x y z
N MET A 1 58.47 -30.76 -24.77
CA MET A 1 57.24 -30.12 -25.30
C MET A 1 56.28 -29.88 -24.14
N ARG A 2 56.14 -28.63 -23.68
CA ARG A 2 55.15 -28.23 -22.65
C ARG A 2 54.04 -27.47 -23.36
N THR A 3 52.87 -28.08 -23.48
CA THR A 3 51.69 -27.49 -24.11
C THR A 3 51.01 -26.56 -23.10
N ARG A 4 51.00 -25.26 -23.38
CA ARG A 4 50.26 -24.26 -22.60
C ARG A 4 48.79 -24.32 -23.01
N LEU A 5 47.91 -24.63 -22.05
CA LEU A 5 46.47 -24.53 -22.22
C LEU A 5 46.05 -23.09 -21.88
N CYS A 6 45.69 -22.30 -22.89
CA CYS A 6 45.11 -20.97 -22.69
C CYS A 6 43.65 -21.14 -22.23
N LEU A 7 43.35 -20.73 -21.00
CA LEU A 7 41.98 -20.56 -20.52
C LEU A 7 41.42 -19.25 -21.11
N PHE A 8 40.44 -19.35 -22.01
CA PHE A 8 39.64 -18.20 -22.41
C PHE A 8 38.58 -17.94 -21.33
N LEU A 9 38.76 -16.86 -20.57
CA LEU A 9 37.73 -16.33 -19.67
C LEU A 9 36.68 -15.64 -20.54
N VAL A 10 35.56 -16.31 -20.82
CA VAL A 10 34.40 -15.67 -21.46
C VAL A 10 33.62 -14.95 -20.37
N ALA A 11 33.78 -13.62 -20.30
CA ALA A 11 32.92 -12.78 -19.49
C ALA A 11 31.51 -12.76 -20.10
N PHE A 12 30.58 -13.50 -19.51
CA PHE A 12 29.15 -13.37 -19.82
C PHE A 12 28.63 -12.07 -19.18
N THR A 13 28.70 -10.95 -19.90
CA THR A 13 27.86 -9.81 -19.61
C THR A 13 26.43 -10.18 -20.01
N ALA A 14 25.58 -10.53 -19.04
CA ALA A 14 24.16 -10.74 -19.27
C ALA A 14 23.52 -9.40 -19.67
N ALA A 15 23.45 -9.14 -20.97
CA ALA A 15 22.66 -8.04 -21.50
C ALA A 15 21.19 -8.30 -21.17
N LEU A 16 20.57 -7.43 -20.38
CA LEU A 16 19.12 -7.40 -20.24
C LEU A 16 18.51 -7.28 -21.65
N PRO A 17 17.50 -8.09 -22.02
CA PRO A 17 16.89 -7.98 -23.34
C PRO A 17 16.36 -6.55 -23.52
N ALA A 18 16.59 -5.95 -24.69
CA ALA A 18 16.38 -4.53 -24.96
C ALA A 18 14.97 -4.01 -24.60
N SER A 19 13.94 -4.87 -24.66
CA SER A 19 12.57 -4.56 -24.23
C SER A 19 12.44 -4.34 -22.72
N ARG A 20 13.08 -5.18 -21.89
CA ARG A 20 13.07 -5.02 -20.42
C ARG A 20 13.82 -3.77 -19.99
N ALA A 21 14.90 -3.41 -20.68
CA ALA A 21 15.62 -2.17 -20.41
C ALA A 21 14.76 -0.93 -20.73
N GLN A 22 13.97 -0.98 -21.81
CA GLN A 22 13.02 0.09 -22.13
C GLN A 22 11.88 0.18 -21.12
N ASP A 23 11.31 -0.94 -20.68
CA ASP A 23 10.22 -0.94 -19.72
C ASP A 23 10.68 -0.47 -18.34
N ALA A 24 11.88 -0.87 -17.89
CA ALA A 24 12.50 -0.33 -16.69
C ALA A 24 12.75 1.19 -16.80
N ALA A 25 13.17 1.68 -17.97
CA ALA A 25 13.34 3.12 -18.19
C ALA A 25 12.02 3.90 -18.14
N LYS A 26 10.91 3.31 -18.60
CA LYS A 26 9.56 3.91 -18.47
C LYS A 26 9.10 3.93 -17.01
N GLU A 27 9.27 2.84 -16.27
CA GLU A 27 8.96 2.84 -14.83
C GLU A 27 9.80 3.86 -14.07
N ALA A 28 11.10 3.97 -14.39
CA ALA A 28 12.06 4.88 -13.75
C ALA A 28 11.69 6.36 -13.88
N GLN A 29 10.80 6.72 -14.81
CA GLN A 29 10.22 8.06 -14.87
C GLN A 29 9.44 8.40 -13.58
N PHE A 30 8.80 7.41 -12.97
CA PHE A 30 7.89 7.57 -11.84
C PHE A 30 8.41 6.93 -10.56
N LEU A 31 9.09 5.78 -10.67
CA LEU A 31 9.47 4.90 -9.57
C LEU A 31 10.98 4.72 -9.54
N THR A 32 11.61 5.08 -8.44
CA THR A 32 13.04 4.83 -8.22
C THR A 32 13.26 4.15 -6.87
N HIS A 33 14.39 3.45 -6.71
CA HIS A 33 14.71 2.70 -5.49
C HIS A 33 13.62 1.70 -5.06
N THR A 34 12.96 1.07 -6.04
CA THR A 34 11.95 0.04 -5.81
C THR A 34 12.54 -1.11 -5.00
N ARG A 35 11.87 -1.45 -3.89
CA ARG A 35 12.23 -2.59 -3.03
C ARG A 35 11.00 -3.33 -2.54
N GLN A 36 11.14 -4.63 -2.30
CA GLN A 36 10.14 -5.40 -1.56
C GLN A 36 10.15 -4.93 -0.10
N LEU A 37 8.97 -4.65 0.44
CA LEU A 37 8.80 -4.20 1.82
C LEU A 37 8.51 -5.37 2.76
N LEU A 38 7.69 -6.33 2.33
CA LEU A 38 7.27 -7.48 3.13
C LEU A 38 7.81 -8.77 2.55
N TYR A 39 8.50 -9.55 3.38
CA TYR A 39 9.10 -10.84 3.01
C TYR A 39 8.41 -12.04 3.66
N GLU A 40 7.75 -11.82 4.80
CA GLU A 40 7.05 -12.85 5.55
C GLU A 40 5.64 -13.11 5.03
N GLY A 41 5.16 -14.33 5.28
CA GLY A 41 3.83 -14.77 4.90
C GLY A 41 3.74 -15.30 3.48
N ARG A 42 2.68 -16.06 3.22
CA ARG A 42 2.39 -16.64 1.91
C ARG A 42 2.13 -15.54 0.88
N ARG A 43 1.39 -14.51 1.27
CA ARG A 43 1.06 -13.33 0.46
C ARG A 43 0.63 -12.16 1.32
N SER A 44 0.77 -10.96 0.79
CA SER A 44 0.26 -9.72 1.37
C SER A 44 -0.59 -8.98 0.34
N GLY A 45 -1.65 -8.34 0.83
CA GLY A 45 -2.58 -7.57 0.00
C GLY A 45 -2.38 -6.07 0.19
N GLU A 46 -3.48 -5.37 0.46
CA GLU A 46 -3.53 -3.92 0.68
C GLU A 46 -2.65 -3.45 1.84
N GLY A 47 -2.13 -2.23 1.74
CA GLY A 47 -1.45 -1.55 2.83
C GLY A 47 -1.63 -0.02 2.77
N TYR A 48 -1.88 0.61 3.92
CA TYR A 48 -2.21 2.03 4.03
C TYR A 48 -1.37 2.72 5.10
N PHE A 49 -0.84 3.90 4.77
CA PHE A 49 0.02 4.65 5.68
C PHE A 49 -0.77 5.33 6.80
N SER A 50 -0.16 5.47 7.98
CA SER A 50 -0.60 6.44 8.97
C SER A 50 -0.41 7.87 8.44
N ALA A 51 -1.20 8.82 8.94
CA ALA A 51 -1.12 10.23 8.54
C ALA A 51 0.27 10.87 8.77
N ASP A 52 1.04 10.37 9.74
CA ASP A 52 2.41 10.81 10.01
C ASP A 52 3.48 10.07 9.18
N GLY A 53 3.08 9.10 8.35
CA GLY A 53 3.95 8.32 7.48
C GLY A 53 4.86 7.33 8.20
N LYS A 54 4.68 7.10 9.50
CA LYS A 54 5.54 6.21 10.31
C LYS A 54 5.10 4.75 10.32
N PHE A 55 3.82 4.50 10.05
CA PHE A 55 3.26 3.16 10.09
C PHE A 55 2.59 2.81 8.78
N LEU A 56 2.55 1.51 8.48
CA LEU A 56 1.76 0.93 7.41
C LEU A 56 0.86 -0.16 8.01
N VAL A 57 -0.46 0.02 7.98
CA VAL A 57 -1.40 -1.07 8.29
C VAL A 57 -1.60 -1.89 7.02
N PHE A 58 -1.53 -3.21 7.09
CA PHE A 58 -1.62 -4.06 5.91
C PHE A 58 -2.24 -5.43 6.22
N GLN A 59 -2.68 -6.13 5.17
CA GLN A 59 -3.21 -7.48 5.28
C GLN A 59 -2.21 -8.53 4.80
N SER A 60 -2.08 -9.63 5.53
CA SER A 60 -1.17 -10.72 5.16
C SER A 60 -1.68 -12.10 5.62
N GLU A 61 -1.44 -13.12 4.79
CA GLU A 61 -1.62 -14.52 5.15
C GLU A 61 -0.30 -15.06 5.67
N ARG A 62 -0.14 -15.07 7.00
CA ARG A 62 1.12 -15.49 7.64
C ARG A 62 0.96 -16.35 8.88
N GLU A 63 -0.26 -16.59 9.34
CA GLU A 63 -0.55 -17.44 10.49
C GLU A 63 -0.64 -18.91 10.07
N ALA A 64 -0.16 -19.82 10.92
CA ALA A 64 -0.24 -21.25 10.66
C ALA A 64 -1.64 -21.83 10.94
N ASP A 65 -2.35 -21.25 11.91
CA ASP A 65 -3.66 -21.67 12.41
C ASP A 65 -4.83 -20.87 11.79
N ASN A 66 -4.55 -19.83 11.01
CA ASN A 66 -5.54 -19.09 10.25
C ASN A 66 -5.15 -18.98 8.76
N PRO A 67 -5.91 -19.63 7.85
CA PRO A 67 -5.60 -19.61 6.42
C PRO A 67 -5.99 -18.30 5.70
N PHE A 68 -6.66 -17.38 6.39
CA PHE A 68 -7.17 -16.14 5.82
C PHE A 68 -6.27 -14.94 6.15
N TYR A 69 -6.43 -13.86 5.39
CA TYR A 69 -5.78 -12.59 5.68
C TYR A 69 -6.10 -12.12 7.10
N GLN A 70 -5.05 -11.73 7.81
CA GLN A 70 -5.09 -10.99 9.08
C GLN A 70 -4.51 -9.60 8.90
N ILE A 71 -4.85 -8.66 9.80
CA ILE A 71 -4.40 -7.27 9.75
C ILE A 71 -3.21 -7.08 10.67
N TYR A 72 -2.16 -6.44 10.15
CA TYR A 72 -0.92 -6.15 10.85
C TYR A 72 -0.57 -4.67 10.71
N LEU A 73 0.20 -4.18 11.68
CA LEU A 73 0.79 -2.86 11.66
C LEU A 73 2.31 -3.01 11.56
N LEU A 74 2.90 -2.41 10.54
CA LEU A 74 4.35 -2.27 10.38
C LEU A 74 4.77 -0.88 10.85
N ASN A 75 5.73 -0.81 11.76
CA ASN A 75 6.51 0.40 12.02
C ASN A 75 7.60 0.53 10.95
N LEU A 76 7.55 1.59 10.13
CA LEU A 76 8.48 1.78 9.01
C LEU A 76 9.88 2.22 9.45
N GLU A 77 10.04 2.66 10.70
CA GLU A 77 11.32 3.07 11.28
C GLU A 77 12.04 1.87 11.91
N SER A 78 11.38 1.13 12.79
CA SER A 78 12.00 -0.02 13.47
C SER A 78 11.93 -1.31 12.66
N GLY A 79 10.93 -1.45 11.77
CA GLY A 79 10.61 -2.70 11.09
C GLY A 79 9.70 -3.64 11.89
N ASP A 80 9.31 -3.25 13.11
CA ASP A 80 8.46 -4.08 13.95
C ASP A 80 7.08 -4.30 13.31
N VAL A 81 6.60 -5.54 13.40
CA VAL A 81 5.28 -5.93 12.91
C VAL A 81 4.50 -6.57 14.04
N ASN A 82 3.27 -6.09 14.28
CA ASN A 82 2.35 -6.71 15.23
C ASN A 82 0.97 -6.92 14.59
N ARG A 83 0.27 -7.97 15.02
CA ARG A 83 -1.11 -8.22 14.60
C ARG A 83 -2.04 -7.23 15.31
N VAL A 84 -3.01 -6.72 14.56
CA VAL A 84 -4.03 -5.78 15.04
C VAL A 84 -5.43 -6.40 15.01
N SER A 85 -5.65 -7.38 14.13
CA SER A 85 -6.87 -8.17 14.11
C SER A 85 -6.91 -9.25 15.19
N PRO A 86 -8.10 -9.78 15.52
CA PRO A 86 -8.25 -10.82 16.55
C PRO A 86 -7.51 -12.13 16.30
N GLY A 87 -7.16 -12.45 15.05
CA GLY A 87 -6.52 -13.72 14.67
C GLY A 87 -7.50 -14.85 14.31
N THR A 88 -8.79 -14.60 14.43
CA THR A 88 -9.87 -15.55 14.09
C THR A 88 -10.73 -14.98 12.97
N GLY A 89 -11.33 -15.85 12.16
CA GLY A 89 -12.14 -15.47 11.00
C GLY A 89 -11.31 -14.81 9.89
N LYS A 90 -12.04 -14.24 8.93
CA LYS A 90 -11.46 -13.46 7.82
C LYS A 90 -11.28 -12.01 8.26
N THR A 91 -10.32 -11.32 7.66
CA THR A 91 -10.24 -9.86 7.73
C THR A 91 -9.87 -9.25 6.39
N THR A 92 -10.21 -7.97 6.20
CA THR A 92 -9.84 -7.21 5.01
C THR A 92 -9.88 -5.71 5.25
N CYS A 93 -9.27 -4.95 4.33
CA CYS A 93 -9.44 -3.51 4.14
C CYS A 93 -9.29 -2.68 5.41
N ALA A 94 -8.08 -2.69 5.98
CA ALA A 94 -7.79 -1.92 7.17
C ALA A 94 -7.46 -0.45 6.86
N PHE A 95 -7.66 0.44 7.82
CA PHE A 95 -7.28 1.86 7.68
C PHE A 95 -6.92 2.48 9.04
N LEU A 96 -5.91 3.34 9.06
CA LEU A 96 -5.48 4.05 10.27
C LEU A 96 -6.29 5.35 10.44
N ARG A 97 -6.91 5.55 11.60
CA ARG A 97 -7.64 6.79 11.87
C ARG A 97 -6.66 7.96 12.10
N PRO A 98 -6.77 9.07 11.33
CA PRO A 98 -5.92 10.23 11.55
C PRO A 98 -6.06 10.80 12.96
N GLY A 99 -4.93 11.14 13.60
CA GLY A 99 -4.91 11.77 14.92
C GLY A 99 -5.33 10.86 16.09
N SER A 100 -5.46 9.55 15.89
CA SER A 100 -5.78 8.61 16.96
C SER A 100 -4.96 7.32 16.91
N ASP A 101 -5.16 6.47 17.91
CA ASP A 101 -4.60 5.13 18.03
C ASP A 101 -5.50 4.04 17.42
N GLU A 102 -6.56 4.42 16.70
CA GLU A 102 -7.52 3.45 16.17
C GLU A 102 -7.14 2.93 14.78
N VAL A 103 -7.36 1.63 14.59
CA VAL A 103 -7.26 0.92 13.32
C VAL A 103 -8.63 0.34 12.98
N LEU A 104 -9.21 0.80 11.86
CA LEU A 104 -10.41 0.24 11.26
C LEU A 104 -10.04 -1.02 10.47
N PHE A 105 -10.89 -2.03 10.49
CA PHE A 105 -10.80 -3.20 9.61
C PHE A 105 -12.16 -3.91 9.52
N ALA A 106 -12.37 -4.69 8.47
CA ALA A 106 -13.53 -5.58 8.36
C ALA A 106 -13.18 -6.99 8.85
N SER A 107 -14.09 -7.67 9.52
CA SER A 107 -13.85 -9.03 10.01
C SER A 107 -15.10 -9.88 10.20
N THR A 108 -14.94 -11.20 10.10
CA THR A 108 -15.96 -12.19 10.45
C THR A 108 -15.72 -12.87 11.81
N HIS A 109 -14.80 -12.38 12.66
CA HIS A 109 -14.42 -13.07 13.90
C HIS A 109 -15.56 -13.28 14.91
N VAL A 110 -16.65 -12.50 14.80
CA VAL A 110 -17.86 -12.67 15.63
C VAL A 110 -18.85 -13.68 15.05
N ASP A 111 -18.58 -14.22 13.86
CA ASP A 111 -19.33 -15.33 13.30
C ASP A 111 -19.11 -16.59 14.15
N PRO A 112 -20.17 -17.21 14.72
CA PRO A 112 -20.03 -18.46 15.46
C PRO A 112 -19.41 -19.60 14.62
N GLU A 113 -19.48 -19.52 13.29
CA GLU A 113 -18.87 -20.50 12.38
C GLU A 113 -17.43 -20.17 11.96
N ALA A 114 -16.84 -19.06 12.43
CA ALA A 114 -15.52 -18.59 11.98
C ALA A 114 -14.43 -19.67 12.09
N LEU A 115 -14.34 -20.36 13.23
CA LEU A 115 -13.37 -21.42 13.46
C LEU A 115 -13.63 -22.66 12.59
N ALA A 116 -14.91 -23.01 12.39
CA ALA A 116 -15.29 -24.12 11.52
C ALA A 116 -14.95 -23.83 10.04
N LYS A 117 -15.15 -22.59 9.59
CA LYS A 117 -14.77 -22.10 8.26
C LYS A 117 -13.24 -22.10 8.08
N GLN A 118 -12.48 -21.68 9.10
CA GLN A 118 -11.01 -21.77 9.08
C GLN A 118 -10.52 -23.22 8.95
N LYS A 119 -11.06 -24.13 9.77
CA LYS A 119 -10.71 -25.56 9.71
C LYS A 119 -11.02 -26.13 8.33
N THR A 120 -12.20 -25.84 7.79
CA THR A 120 -12.60 -26.30 6.45
C THR A 120 -11.63 -25.84 5.36
N GLU A 121 -11.17 -24.58 5.40
CA GLU A 121 -10.19 -24.07 4.43
C GLU A 121 -8.81 -24.73 4.60
N LEU A 122 -8.36 -24.97 5.84
CA LEU A 122 -7.11 -25.70 6.10
C LEU A 122 -7.18 -27.15 5.60
N ASP A 123 -8.27 -27.85 5.90
CA ASP A 123 -8.52 -29.22 5.43
C ASP A 123 -8.54 -29.27 3.89
N PHE A 124 -9.19 -28.29 3.23
CA PHE A 124 -9.17 -28.17 1.77
C PHE A 124 -7.75 -27.95 1.23
N ARG A 125 -6.97 -27.02 1.81
CA ARG A 125 -5.58 -26.77 1.40
C ARG A 125 -4.69 -28.01 1.56
N ALA A 126 -4.91 -28.81 2.60
CA ALA A 126 -4.18 -30.05 2.84
C ALA A 126 -4.40 -31.10 1.73
N THR A 127 -5.49 -31.03 0.96
CA THR A 127 -5.71 -31.90 -0.20
C THR A 127 -4.78 -31.59 -1.39
N GLY A 128 -4.12 -30.42 -1.39
CA GLY A 128 -3.31 -29.94 -2.52
C GLY A 128 -4.13 -29.41 -3.70
N GLN A 129 -5.46 -29.44 -3.62
CA GLN A 129 -6.32 -28.85 -4.65
C GLN A 129 -6.19 -27.32 -4.65
N SER A 130 -6.41 -26.73 -5.82
CA SER A 130 -6.47 -25.27 -5.98
C SER A 130 -7.80 -24.87 -6.58
N ARG A 131 -8.29 -23.70 -6.16
CA ARG A 131 -9.44 -23.04 -6.75
C ARG A 131 -9.03 -21.68 -7.25
N ARG A 132 -9.69 -21.22 -8.31
CA ARG A 132 -9.53 -19.85 -8.76
C ARG A 132 -9.95 -18.91 -7.62
N TYR A 133 -9.15 -17.87 -7.40
CA TYR A 133 -9.48 -16.84 -6.42
C TYR A 133 -10.81 -16.17 -6.78
N ALA A 134 -11.67 -16.02 -5.77
CA ALA A 134 -12.89 -15.23 -5.82
C ALA A 134 -12.93 -14.38 -4.55
N TRP A 135 -13.30 -13.11 -4.70
CA TRP A 135 -13.55 -12.26 -3.55
C TRP A 135 -14.80 -12.74 -2.84
N ASP A 136 -14.74 -12.79 -1.51
CA ASP A 136 -15.79 -13.37 -0.68
C ASP A 136 -16.58 -12.24 0.01
N TYR A 137 -17.83 -12.09 -0.41
CA TYR A 137 -18.77 -11.11 0.14
C TYR A 137 -19.56 -11.72 1.30
N ASP A 138 -18.83 -12.22 2.30
CA ASP A 138 -19.36 -12.92 3.47
C ASP A 138 -20.42 -12.06 4.19
N ASP A 139 -21.60 -12.63 4.44
CA ASP A 139 -22.76 -11.92 5.01
C ASP A 139 -22.66 -11.69 6.54
N ARG A 140 -21.54 -12.13 7.13
CA ARG A 140 -21.14 -11.89 8.52
C ARG A 140 -19.96 -10.92 8.62
N MET A 141 -19.53 -10.31 7.52
CA MET A 141 -18.42 -9.36 7.50
C MET A 141 -18.87 -8.00 8.03
N GLU A 142 -18.23 -7.55 9.10
CA GLU A 142 -18.59 -6.32 9.80
C GLU A 142 -17.38 -5.42 10.02
N LEU A 143 -17.59 -4.12 10.18
CA LEU A 143 -16.53 -3.17 10.49
C LEU A 143 -16.25 -3.14 12.00
N PHE A 144 -14.96 -3.14 12.34
CA PHE A 144 -14.45 -3.04 13.69
C PHE A 144 -13.34 -2.00 13.77
N VAL A 145 -13.14 -1.48 14.97
CA VAL A 145 -11.94 -0.71 15.33
C VAL A 145 -11.20 -1.41 16.46
N SER A 146 -9.89 -1.32 16.47
CA SER A 146 -9.05 -1.69 17.62
C SER A 146 -7.96 -0.64 17.83
N LYS A 147 -7.24 -0.73 18.95
CA LYS A 147 -5.99 0.00 19.13
C LYS A 147 -4.89 -0.59 18.24
N ARG A 148 -3.82 0.18 18.01
CA ARG A 148 -2.66 -0.27 17.21
C ARG A 148 -1.96 -1.50 17.78
N ASP A 149 -2.10 -1.78 19.07
CA ASP A 149 -1.60 -2.99 19.73
C ASP A 149 -2.54 -4.21 19.60
N GLY A 150 -3.68 -4.05 18.92
CA GLY A 150 -4.72 -5.07 18.75
C GLY A 150 -5.72 -5.17 19.91
N SER A 151 -5.57 -4.37 20.97
CA SER A 151 -6.49 -4.35 22.10
C SER A 151 -7.75 -3.52 21.82
N GLN A 152 -8.74 -3.61 22.72
CA GLN A 152 -9.97 -2.81 22.69
C GLN A 152 -10.76 -2.91 21.37
N VAL A 153 -10.85 -4.11 20.80
CA VAL A 153 -11.66 -4.37 19.61
C VAL A 153 -13.12 -4.01 19.90
N ARG A 154 -13.70 -3.15 19.06
CA ARG A 154 -15.10 -2.70 19.13
C ARG A 154 -15.74 -2.79 17.75
N ARG A 155 -16.95 -3.35 17.71
CA ARG A 155 -17.78 -3.43 16.51
C ARG A 155 -18.41 -2.07 16.19
N LEU A 156 -18.38 -1.66 14.92
CA LEU A 156 -19.00 -0.43 14.41
C LEU A 156 -20.33 -0.68 13.71
N THR A 157 -20.45 -1.82 13.03
CA THR A 157 -21.64 -2.18 12.26
C THR A 157 -22.24 -3.49 12.74
N ASP A 158 -23.56 -3.62 12.65
CA ASP A 158 -24.29 -4.83 12.98
C ASP A 158 -25.48 -4.98 12.03
N ALA A 159 -25.16 -5.19 10.75
CA ALA A 159 -26.14 -5.30 9.69
C ALA A 159 -25.80 -6.52 8.82
N PRO A 160 -26.76 -7.44 8.59
CA PRO A 160 -26.52 -8.58 7.70
C PRO A 160 -26.01 -8.13 6.33
N GLY A 161 -25.02 -8.87 5.82
CA GLY A 161 -24.35 -8.58 4.57
C GLY A 161 -22.86 -8.33 4.76
N TYR A 162 -22.25 -7.75 3.73
CA TYR A 162 -20.83 -7.47 3.69
C TYR A 162 -20.59 -5.98 3.95
N ASP A 163 -20.17 -5.62 5.16
CA ASP A 163 -19.69 -4.30 5.53
C ASP A 163 -18.15 -4.30 5.57
N ALA A 164 -17.51 -3.69 4.56
CA ALA A 164 -16.05 -3.68 4.46
C ALA A 164 -15.53 -2.49 3.63
N GLU A 165 -14.25 -2.54 3.25
CA GLU A 165 -13.62 -1.54 2.37
C GLU A 165 -13.71 -0.12 2.95
N GLY A 166 -13.62 -0.02 4.28
CA GLY A 166 -13.78 1.23 5.01
C GLY A 166 -12.51 2.08 5.01
N SER A 167 -12.67 3.39 4.87
CA SER A 167 -11.59 4.37 5.05
C SER A 167 -12.08 5.59 5.83
N TYR A 168 -11.17 6.24 6.55
CA TYR A 168 -11.46 7.46 7.31
C TYR A 168 -11.32 8.73 6.48
N SER A 169 -12.13 9.74 6.79
CA SER A 169 -11.91 11.11 6.31
C SER A 169 -10.57 11.66 6.81
N PRO A 170 -9.96 12.66 6.13
CA PRO A 170 -8.68 13.23 6.56
C PRO A 170 -8.68 13.80 7.98
N ASP A 171 -9.84 14.25 8.47
CA ASP A 171 -10.03 14.73 9.85
C ASP A 171 -10.44 13.63 10.84
N GLY A 172 -10.56 12.38 10.39
CA GLY A 172 -10.89 11.21 11.20
C GLY A 172 -12.32 11.19 11.75
N LYS A 173 -13.24 12.00 11.25
CA LYS A 173 -14.62 12.10 11.77
C LYS A 173 -15.63 11.22 11.04
N LEU A 174 -15.37 10.88 9.79
CA LEU A 174 -16.26 10.10 8.95
C LEU A 174 -15.59 8.82 8.48
N ILE A 175 -16.39 7.81 8.20
CA ILE A 175 -15.99 6.57 7.54
C ILE A 175 -16.83 6.41 6.28
N VAL A 176 -16.17 6.19 5.15
CA VAL A 176 -16.82 5.75 3.90
C VAL A 176 -16.49 4.28 3.68
N PHE A 177 -17.45 3.48 3.25
CA PHE A 177 -17.29 2.02 3.19
C PHE A 177 -18.25 1.38 2.17
N CYS A 178 -17.99 0.13 1.78
CA CYS A 178 -18.86 -0.69 0.94
C CYS A 178 -19.81 -1.51 1.82
N SER A 179 -21.08 -1.60 1.43
CA SER A 179 -22.09 -2.35 2.18
C SER A 179 -23.17 -2.99 1.32
N LEU A 180 -23.47 -4.26 1.61
CA LEU A 180 -24.57 -5.01 0.99
C LEU A 180 -25.89 -4.93 1.78
N ARG A 181 -25.92 -4.20 2.90
CA ARG A 181 -27.06 -4.18 3.85
C ARG A 181 -28.43 -3.93 3.24
N HIS A 182 -28.49 -3.20 2.12
CA HIS A 182 -29.77 -2.88 1.47
C HIS A 182 -30.45 -4.09 0.84
N ALA A 183 -29.73 -5.17 0.60
CA ALA A 183 -30.29 -6.40 0.09
C ALA A 183 -30.99 -7.23 1.20
N PHE A 184 -30.80 -6.85 2.48
CA PHE A 184 -31.29 -7.59 3.62
C PHE A 184 -32.48 -6.92 4.34
N PRO A 185 -33.44 -7.70 4.87
CA PRO A 185 -33.50 -9.17 4.78
C PRO A 185 -33.82 -9.62 3.34
N LEU A 186 -33.24 -10.75 2.91
CA LEU A 186 -33.39 -11.27 1.54
C LEU A 186 -34.85 -11.50 1.12
N THR A 187 -35.77 -11.58 2.10
CA THR A 187 -37.22 -11.65 1.91
C THR A 187 -37.80 -10.46 1.15
N GLN A 188 -37.13 -9.30 1.18
CA GLN A 188 -37.59 -8.08 0.50
C GLN A 188 -37.15 -7.99 -0.97
N LEU A 189 -36.22 -8.84 -1.39
CA LEU A 189 -35.74 -8.85 -2.77
C LEU A 189 -36.82 -9.37 -3.72
N SER A 190 -36.87 -8.80 -4.92
CA SER A 190 -37.64 -9.36 -6.04
C SER A 190 -37.18 -10.80 -6.34
N PRO A 191 -38.00 -11.63 -7.01
CA PRO A 191 -37.57 -12.95 -7.47
C PRO A 191 -36.30 -12.89 -8.33
N GLU A 192 -36.18 -11.87 -9.18
CA GLU A 192 -35.02 -11.62 -10.03
C GLU A 192 -33.77 -11.28 -9.22
N ASP A 193 -33.88 -10.36 -8.26
CA ASP A 193 -32.77 -9.97 -7.39
C ASP A 193 -32.37 -11.11 -6.45
N ARG A 194 -33.32 -11.96 -6.02
CA ARG A 194 -32.98 -13.14 -5.21
C ARG A 194 -32.13 -14.11 -6.01
N LYS A 195 -32.51 -14.40 -7.26
CA LYS A 195 -31.69 -15.23 -8.15
C LYS A 195 -30.33 -14.58 -8.42
N ARG A 196 -30.27 -13.25 -8.50
CA ARG A 196 -29.02 -12.51 -8.61
C ARG A 196 -28.16 -12.68 -7.36
N MET A 197 -28.71 -12.55 -6.16
CA MET A 197 -28.01 -12.76 -4.89
C MET A 197 -27.33 -14.13 -4.81
N ASP A 198 -27.99 -15.18 -5.32
CA ASP A 198 -27.45 -16.55 -5.33
C ASP A 198 -26.25 -16.75 -6.28
N THR A 199 -26.07 -15.86 -7.27
CA THR A 199 -25.08 -16.03 -8.36
C THR A 199 -24.04 -14.91 -8.43
N ASP A 200 -24.36 -13.74 -7.91
CA ASP A 200 -23.56 -12.51 -7.96
C ASP A 200 -23.91 -11.61 -6.79
N THR A 201 -23.51 -12.03 -5.58
CA THR A 201 -23.70 -11.27 -4.34
C THR A 201 -23.11 -9.86 -4.41
N ALA A 202 -21.98 -9.70 -5.12
CA ALA A 202 -21.29 -8.42 -5.29
C ALA A 202 -22.18 -7.33 -5.90
N TYR A 203 -23.13 -7.71 -6.76
CA TYR A 203 -24.08 -6.81 -7.42
C TYR A 203 -24.77 -5.81 -6.47
N PHE A 204 -24.93 -6.18 -5.19
CA PHE A 204 -25.62 -5.38 -4.18
C PHE A 204 -24.69 -4.49 -3.33
N GLY A 205 -23.41 -4.40 -3.68
CA GLY A 205 -22.50 -3.51 -2.96
C GLY A 205 -22.68 -2.06 -3.36
N ASP A 206 -22.93 -1.23 -2.36
CA ASP A 206 -23.08 0.21 -2.51
C ASP A 206 -22.14 0.96 -1.57
N ILE A 207 -21.88 2.23 -1.88
CA ILE A 207 -21.09 3.10 -1.02
C ILE A 207 -21.97 3.69 0.08
N TYR A 208 -21.49 3.63 1.32
CA TYR A 208 -22.11 4.22 2.49
C TYR A 208 -21.14 5.17 3.19
N LEU A 209 -21.71 6.09 3.95
CA LEU A 209 -20.98 7.00 4.83
C LEU A 209 -21.57 6.92 6.23
N MET A 210 -20.73 7.00 7.25
CA MET A 210 -21.14 7.10 8.65
C MET A 210 -20.18 7.99 9.45
N ASN A 211 -20.56 8.32 10.67
CA ASN A 211 -19.64 8.90 11.64
C ASN A 211 -18.60 7.86 12.10
N ALA A 212 -17.45 8.33 12.57
CA ALA A 212 -16.37 7.49 13.08
C ALA A 212 -16.77 6.58 14.27
N ASP A 213 -17.85 6.91 14.97
CA ASP A 213 -18.38 6.11 16.08
C ASP A 213 -19.33 4.97 15.62
N GLY A 214 -19.74 4.97 14.34
CA GLY A 214 -20.70 4.03 13.74
C GLY A 214 -22.10 4.60 13.54
N SER A 215 -22.38 5.82 14.03
CA SER A 215 -23.70 6.46 13.92
C SER A 215 -23.93 7.14 12.56
N ASN A 216 -25.18 7.53 12.28
CA ASN A 216 -25.58 8.30 11.09
C ASN A 216 -25.21 7.65 9.75
N VAL A 217 -25.39 6.33 9.66
CA VAL A 217 -25.15 5.60 8.41
C VAL A 217 -26.11 6.08 7.31
N ARG A 218 -25.57 6.42 6.14
CA ARG A 218 -26.33 6.79 4.95
C ARG A 218 -25.73 6.21 3.67
N ARG A 219 -26.60 5.73 2.78
CA ARG A 219 -26.23 5.15 1.48
C ARG A 219 -26.03 6.26 0.44
N LEU A 220 -24.86 6.32 -0.21
CA LEU A 220 -24.48 7.32 -1.20
C LEU A 220 -24.80 6.92 -2.65
N THR A 221 -24.67 5.65 -3.00
CA THR A 221 -24.97 5.15 -4.35
C THR A 221 -26.25 4.31 -4.35
N ARG A 222 -26.84 4.07 -5.54
CA ARG A 222 -28.04 3.21 -5.79
C ARG A 222 -28.05 2.64 -7.22
N THR A 223 -26.92 2.67 -7.90
CA THR A 223 -26.85 2.30 -9.30
C THR A 223 -26.72 0.78 -9.41
N PRO A 224 -27.44 0.10 -10.34
CA PRO A 224 -27.24 -1.32 -10.60
C PRO A 224 -25.78 -1.68 -10.87
N GLY A 225 -25.30 -2.76 -10.23
CA GLY A 225 -23.91 -3.18 -10.26
C GLY A 225 -23.14 -2.80 -8.99
N TYR A 226 -21.97 -3.40 -8.86
CA TYR A 226 -21.15 -3.26 -7.65
C TYR A 226 -20.40 -1.93 -7.58
N ASP A 227 -20.60 -1.17 -6.51
CA ASP A 227 -19.78 -0.04 -6.10
C ASP A 227 -18.96 -0.42 -4.85
N GLY A 228 -17.62 -0.27 -4.90
CA GLY A 228 -16.74 -0.66 -3.80
C GLY A 228 -15.42 0.11 -3.70
N GLY A 229 -14.61 -0.20 -2.69
CA GLY A 229 -13.30 0.40 -2.43
C GLY A 229 -13.28 1.93 -2.32
N PRO A 230 -14.15 2.55 -1.50
CA PRO A 230 -14.20 4.00 -1.42
C PRO A 230 -13.07 4.61 -0.57
N PHE A 231 -12.53 5.73 -1.05
CA PHE A 231 -11.59 6.58 -0.30
C PHE A 231 -12.03 8.04 -0.33
N PHE A 232 -11.60 8.83 0.66
CA PHE A 232 -11.77 10.28 0.63
C PHE A 232 -10.68 10.94 -0.24
N SER A 233 -11.01 12.09 -0.82
CA SER A 233 -10.01 13.01 -1.35
C SER A 233 -9.18 13.63 -0.20
N PRO A 234 -7.94 14.11 -0.47
CA PRO A 234 -7.07 14.66 0.57
C PRO A 234 -7.66 15.87 1.31
N ASP A 235 -8.53 16.64 0.64
CA ASP A 235 -9.26 17.77 1.20
C ASP A 235 -10.55 17.36 1.93
N GLY A 236 -10.92 16.08 1.90
CA GLY A 236 -12.12 15.52 2.53
C GLY A 236 -13.43 15.88 1.82
N GLN A 237 -13.40 16.53 0.65
CA GLN A 237 -14.62 17.04 0.00
C GLN A 237 -15.30 16.02 -0.93
N ARG A 238 -14.56 15.00 -1.36
CA ARG A 238 -15.03 13.98 -2.31
C ARG A 238 -14.78 12.57 -1.81
N VAL A 239 -15.58 11.64 -2.31
CA VAL A 239 -15.32 10.21 -2.29
C VAL A 239 -14.90 9.77 -3.68
N ILE A 240 -13.91 8.89 -3.76
CA ILE A 240 -13.52 8.15 -4.97
C ILE A 240 -13.79 6.66 -4.76
N TRP A 241 -14.26 5.94 -5.78
CA TRP A 241 -14.55 4.51 -5.68
C TRP A 241 -14.47 3.83 -7.05
N ARG A 242 -14.56 2.49 -7.07
CA ARG A 242 -14.73 1.71 -8.31
C ARG A 242 -16.21 1.36 -8.50
N ARG A 243 -16.70 1.48 -9.73
CA ARG A 243 -18.05 1.09 -10.14
C ARG A 243 -17.97 0.06 -11.25
N PHE A 244 -18.64 -1.06 -11.05
CA PHE A 244 -18.82 -2.08 -12.07
C PHE A 244 -20.02 -1.74 -12.95
N THR A 245 -20.01 -2.20 -14.18
CA THR A 245 -21.24 -2.27 -14.97
C THR A 245 -22.24 -3.21 -14.30
N GLU A 246 -23.51 -3.09 -14.67
CA GLU A 246 -24.55 -4.00 -14.21
C GLU A 246 -24.20 -5.48 -14.48
N LYS A 247 -23.48 -5.76 -15.57
CA LYS A 247 -23.02 -7.12 -15.93
C LYS A 247 -21.83 -7.62 -15.10
N GLY A 248 -21.12 -6.73 -14.41
CA GLY A 248 -19.91 -7.06 -13.66
C GLY A 248 -18.67 -7.33 -14.53
N ASP A 249 -18.70 -6.98 -15.82
CA ASP A 249 -17.65 -7.32 -16.79
C ASP A 249 -16.55 -6.26 -16.94
N THR A 250 -16.86 -5.00 -16.62
CA THR A 250 -15.95 -3.85 -16.70
C THR A 250 -16.16 -2.96 -15.48
N ALA A 251 -15.13 -2.21 -15.08
CA ALA A 251 -15.19 -1.33 -13.92
C ALA A 251 -14.42 -0.04 -14.16
N ASP A 252 -14.95 1.06 -13.65
CA ASP A 252 -14.33 2.37 -13.78
C ASP A 252 -14.25 3.10 -12.44
N VAL A 253 -13.33 4.07 -12.39
CA VAL A 253 -13.14 4.93 -11.23
C VAL A 253 -14.09 6.12 -11.33
N TYR A 254 -14.79 6.40 -10.23
CA TYR A 254 -15.71 7.53 -10.12
C TYR A 254 -15.40 8.38 -8.90
N THR A 255 -15.83 9.65 -8.92
CA THR A 255 -15.83 10.55 -7.76
C THR A 255 -17.18 11.21 -7.55
N MET A 256 -17.49 11.62 -6.32
CA MET A 256 -18.71 12.35 -5.95
C MET A 256 -18.45 13.23 -4.74
N LYS A 257 -19.30 14.22 -4.50
CA LYS A 257 -19.33 14.96 -3.23
C LYS A 257 -19.86 14.06 -2.11
N LEU A 258 -19.59 14.44 -0.85
CA LEU A 258 -20.04 13.64 0.29
C LEU A 258 -21.56 13.46 0.34
N ASP A 259 -22.35 14.40 -0.18
CA ASP A 259 -23.82 14.29 -0.23
C ASP A 259 -24.34 13.34 -1.34
N GLY A 260 -23.44 12.75 -2.14
CA GLY A 260 -23.77 11.88 -3.28
C GLY A 260 -23.98 12.62 -4.60
N SER A 261 -23.90 13.95 -4.60
CA SER A 261 -24.04 14.77 -5.81
C SER A 261 -22.73 14.88 -6.60
N ASP A 262 -22.81 15.45 -7.82
CA ASP A 262 -21.65 15.76 -8.66
C ASP A 262 -20.76 14.53 -8.94
N VAL A 263 -21.43 13.43 -9.31
CA VAL A 263 -20.83 12.17 -9.74
C VAL A 263 -20.07 12.37 -11.04
N ARG A 264 -18.81 11.94 -11.08
CA ARG A 264 -17.91 12.07 -12.24
C ARG A 264 -17.17 10.77 -12.49
N ARG A 265 -17.12 10.33 -13.74
CA ARG A 265 -16.35 9.16 -14.20
C ARG A 265 -14.94 9.58 -14.59
N LEU A 266 -13.91 9.04 -13.93
CA LEU A 266 -12.51 9.36 -14.21
C LEU A 266 -11.88 8.46 -15.28
N THR A 267 -12.33 7.22 -15.42
CA THR A 267 -11.76 6.25 -16.38
C THR A 267 -12.83 5.62 -17.27
N ASP A 268 -12.44 5.09 -18.42
CA ASP A 268 -13.33 4.44 -19.39
C ASP A 268 -12.61 3.41 -20.28
N PHE A 269 -11.71 2.62 -19.70
CA PHE A 269 -10.87 1.68 -20.44
C PHE A 269 -11.61 0.53 -21.13
N GLY A 270 -12.89 0.29 -20.81
CA GLY A 270 -13.57 -0.94 -21.23
C GLY A 270 -12.93 -2.19 -20.64
N ALA A 271 -12.28 -2.06 -19.48
CA ALA A 271 -11.57 -3.08 -18.74
C ALA A 271 -11.82 -2.88 -17.23
N MET A 272 -11.18 -3.64 -16.36
CA MET A 272 -11.21 -3.37 -14.91
C MET A 272 -10.32 -2.16 -14.61
N SER A 273 -10.88 -1.14 -13.96
CA SER A 273 -10.15 -0.07 -13.27
C SER A 273 -10.61 -0.03 -11.81
N TRP A 274 -9.68 -0.22 -10.87
CA TRP A 274 -10.01 -0.41 -9.46
C TRP A 274 -8.89 0.03 -8.52
N ALA A 275 -9.15 -0.05 -7.21
CA ALA A 275 -8.27 0.41 -6.13
C ALA A 275 -7.71 1.83 -6.36
N PRO A 276 -8.58 2.84 -6.59
CA PRO A 276 -8.12 4.20 -6.83
C PRO A 276 -7.63 4.86 -5.54
N TYR A 277 -6.55 5.62 -5.62
CA TYR A 277 -6.02 6.39 -4.49
C TYR A 277 -5.55 7.77 -4.95
N PHE A 278 -5.91 8.81 -4.20
CA PHE A 278 -5.47 10.17 -4.51
C PHE A 278 -4.00 10.37 -4.12
N HIS A 279 -3.27 11.10 -4.95
CA HIS A 279 -2.03 11.73 -4.48
C HIS A 279 -2.37 12.82 -3.44
N PRO A 280 -1.59 12.99 -2.35
CA PRO A 280 -1.88 13.99 -1.31
C PRO A 280 -1.99 15.44 -1.82
N SER A 281 -1.45 15.76 -3.00
CA SER A 281 -1.65 17.07 -3.63
C SER A 281 -3.07 17.28 -4.20
N GLY A 282 -3.90 16.24 -4.30
CA GLY A 282 -5.24 16.30 -4.88
C GLY A 282 -5.31 16.51 -6.40
N GLN A 283 -4.17 16.48 -7.10
CA GLN A 283 -4.10 16.83 -8.53
C GLN A 283 -4.39 15.64 -9.46
N TYR A 284 -4.18 14.42 -8.98
CA TYR A 284 -4.37 13.21 -9.76
C TYR A 284 -4.62 12.00 -8.84
N VAL A 285 -5.03 10.91 -9.48
CA VAL A 285 -5.34 9.62 -8.88
C VAL A 285 -4.43 8.57 -9.50
N ILE A 286 -3.95 7.64 -8.70
CA ILE A 286 -3.36 6.39 -9.17
C ILE A 286 -4.38 5.25 -9.00
N TYR A 287 -4.41 4.30 -9.93
CA TYR A 287 -5.33 3.18 -9.89
C TYR A 287 -4.74 1.95 -10.59
N THR A 288 -5.34 0.80 -10.36
CA THR A 288 -4.98 -0.48 -10.97
C THR A 288 -5.88 -0.77 -12.16
N ALA A 289 -5.33 -1.21 -13.28
CA ALA A 289 -6.14 -1.66 -14.41
C ALA A 289 -5.54 -2.81 -15.21
N ASN A 290 -6.42 -3.64 -15.80
CA ASN A 290 -6.03 -4.75 -16.67
C ASN A 290 -6.21 -4.47 -18.17
N LYS A 291 -6.04 -3.20 -18.58
CA LYS A 291 -6.17 -2.73 -19.97
C LYS A 291 -5.31 -3.51 -20.97
N LEU A 292 -4.22 -4.12 -20.51
CA LEU A 292 -3.22 -4.78 -21.35
C LEU A 292 -3.39 -6.30 -21.41
N GLY A 293 -4.43 -6.84 -20.77
CA GLY A 293 -4.74 -8.26 -20.81
C GLY A 293 -5.38 -8.72 -19.51
N PHE A 294 -6.22 -9.74 -19.60
CA PHE A 294 -7.05 -10.20 -18.48
C PHE A 294 -6.28 -10.49 -17.18
N ALA A 295 -5.07 -11.04 -17.30
CA ALA A 295 -4.21 -11.40 -16.18
C ALA A 295 -3.07 -10.40 -15.93
N ASN A 296 -2.99 -9.30 -16.69
CA ASN A 296 -1.94 -8.29 -16.54
C ASN A 296 -2.52 -7.00 -15.94
N PHE A 297 -2.32 -6.83 -14.63
CA PHE A 297 -2.73 -5.64 -13.89
C PHE A 297 -1.54 -4.72 -13.69
N GLU A 298 -1.72 -3.45 -14.06
CA GLU A 298 -0.70 -2.42 -14.00
C GLU A 298 -1.26 -1.15 -13.35
N LEU A 299 -0.36 -0.29 -12.90
CA LEU A 299 -0.69 1.00 -12.30
C LEU A 299 -0.81 2.09 -13.38
N PHE A 300 -1.82 2.94 -13.24
CA PHE A 300 -2.09 4.07 -14.14
C PHE A 300 -2.41 5.33 -13.34
N LEU A 301 -2.13 6.49 -13.92
CA LEU A 301 -2.52 7.81 -13.42
C LEU A 301 -3.63 8.40 -14.26
N VAL A 302 -4.52 9.15 -13.62
CA VAL A 302 -5.47 10.04 -14.29
C VAL A 302 -5.55 11.36 -13.53
N ASP A 303 -5.75 12.48 -14.21
CA ASP A 303 -5.96 13.75 -13.54
C ASP A 303 -7.21 13.71 -12.65
N ALA A 304 -7.25 14.50 -11.59
CA ALA A 304 -8.33 14.45 -10.60
C ALA A 304 -9.71 14.82 -11.18
N LEU A 305 -9.77 15.40 -12.38
CA LEU A 305 -11.01 15.73 -13.09
C LEU A 305 -11.36 14.70 -14.17
N GLY A 306 -10.48 13.74 -14.49
CA GLY A 306 -10.71 12.75 -15.55
C GLY A 306 -10.79 13.36 -16.95
N THR A 307 -10.09 14.47 -17.15
CA THR A 307 -10.13 15.25 -18.39
C THR A 307 -9.04 14.88 -19.39
N LYS A 308 -8.02 14.13 -18.96
CA LYS A 308 -6.90 13.68 -19.79
C LYS A 308 -6.86 12.17 -19.88
N GLU A 309 -6.27 11.69 -20.97
CA GLU A 309 -5.99 10.27 -21.16
C GLU A 309 -5.09 9.74 -20.04
N PRO A 310 -5.41 8.58 -19.44
CA PRO A 310 -4.58 8.04 -18.38
C PRO A 310 -3.17 7.64 -18.83
N VAL A 311 -2.21 7.79 -17.91
CA VAL A 311 -0.78 7.52 -18.13
C VAL A 311 -0.38 6.23 -17.39
N ARG A 312 0.27 5.29 -18.08
CA ARG A 312 0.78 4.05 -17.46
C ARG A 312 2.01 4.33 -16.59
N VAL A 313 2.10 3.68 -15.43
CA VAL A 313 3.17 3.84 -14.43
C VAL A 313 4.08 2.61 -14.39
N THR A 314 3.50 1.41 -14.21
CA THR A 314 4.26 0.16 -14.15
C THR A 314 4.23 -0.56 -15.48
N HIS A 315 5.28 -1.33 -15.74
CA HIS A 315 5.53 -2.09 -16.97
C HIS A 315 5.98 -3.52 -16.66
N THR A 316 5.43 -4.11 -15.60
CA THR A 316 5.84 -5.42 -15.11
C THR A 316 4.69 -6.42 -15.28
N ASP A 317 4.88 -7.39 -16.19
CA ASP A 317 3.89 -8.44 -16.44
C ASP A 317 3.44 -9.15 -15.14
N GLY A 318 2.13 -9.29 -14.98
CA GLY A 318 1.50 -10.02 -13.90
C GLY A 318 0.59 -9.12 -13.09
N PHE A 319 0.89 -8.94 -11.82
CA PHE A 319 0.07 -8.14 -10.93
C PHE A 319 0.88 -7.03 -10.30
N ASP A 320 0.55 -5.79 -10.63
CA ASP A 320 0.81 -4.59 -9.85
C ASP A 320 -0.54 -3.93 -9.53
N GLY A 321 -0.85 -3.79 -8.24
CA GLY A 321 -2.11 -3.20 -7.83
C GLY A 321 -2.13 -2.68 -6.41
N LEU A 322 -3.29 -2.18 -6.00
CA LEU A 322 -3.51 -1.63 -4.65
C LEU A 322 -2.51 -0.50 -4.29
N PRO A 323 -2.32 0.51 -5.17
CA PRO A 323 -1.34 1.57 -4.97
C PRO A 323 -1.77 2.57 -3.90
N VAL A 324 -0.84 2.97 -3.04
CA VAL A 324 -1.06 3.97 -1.98
C VAL A 324 0.14 4.90 -1.87
N PHE A 325 -0.10 6.20 -1.94
CA PHE A 325 0.96 7.21 -1.74
C PHE A 325 1.24 7.41 -0.26
N SER A 326 2.50 7.67 0.08
CA SER A 326 2.83 8.19 1.41
C SER A 326 2.19 9.56 1.64
N PRO A 327 1.90 9.96 2.89
CA PRO A 327 1.23 11.24 3.19
C PRO A 327 1.99 12.47 2.68
N ASP A 328 3.32 12.38 2.58
CA ASP A 328 4.19 13.44 2.05
C ASP A 328 4.28 13.45 0.51
N GLY A 329 3.68 12.47 -0.17
CA GLY A 329 3.67 12.33 -1.63
C GLY A 329 5.00 11.90 -2.24
N LYS A 330 5.97 11.48 -1.43
CA LYS A 330 7.33 11.14 -1.90
C LYS A 330 7.55 9.66 -2.13
N LYS A 331 6.64 8.80 -1.70
CA LYS A 331 6.74 7.34 -1.86
C LYS A 331 5.43 6.77 -2.37
N LEU A 332 5.55 5.64 -3.04
CA LEU A 332 4.42 4.79 -3.43
C LEU A 332 4.64 3.40 -2.85
N SER A 333 3.63 2.85 -2.18
CA SER A 333 3.53 1.41 -1.90
C SER A 333 2.50 0.77 -2.81
N TRP A 334 2.73 -0.47 -3.22
CA TRP A 334 1.76 -1.25 -4.00
C TRP A 334 2.00 -2.74 -3.80
N THR A 335 0.98 -3.54 -4.06
CA THR A 335 1.09 -4.99 -4.06
C THR A 335 1.58 -5.47 -5.42
N SER A 336 2.63 -6.29 -5.45
CA SER A 336 3.19 -6.84 -6.68
C SER A 336 3.48 -8.33 -6.60
N GLY A 337 3.28 -9.03 -7.72
CA GLY A 337 3.71 -10.41 -7.94
C GLY A 337 5.14 -10.53 -8.49
N ARG A 338 5.94 -9.45 -8.44
CA ARG A 338 7.32 -9.42 -8.94
C ARG A 338 8.35 -10.16 -8.06
N THR A 339 7.89 -10.99 -7.14
CA THR A 339 8.73 -11.90 -6.34
C THR A 339 9.21 -13.09 -7.18
N PRO A 340 10.28 -13.79 -6.77
CA PRO A 340 10.72 -15.01 -7.45
C PRO A 340 9.64 -16.10 -7.49
N GLU A 341 8.88 -16.26 -6.40
CA GLU A 341 7.82 -17.25 -6.23
C GLU A 341 6.46 -16.81 -6.81
N LYS A 342 6.38 -15.59 -7.38
CA LYS A 342 5.15 -14.98 -7.93
C LYS A 342 4.01 -14.77 -6.93
N ASN A 343 4.30 -14.88 -5.64
CA ASN A 343 3.36 -14.47 -4.60
C ASN A 343 3.25 -12.94 -4.52
N SER A 344 2.03 -12.45 -4.30
CA SER A 344 1.77 -11.03 -4.08
C SER A 344 2.38 -10.58 -2.76
N GLN A 345 3.24 -9.56 -2.81
CA GLN A 345 3.81 -8.90 -1.63
C GLN A 345 3.77 -7.39 -1.79
N ILE A 346 3.91 -6.64 -0.70
CA ILE A 346 3.96 -5.17 -0.77
C ILE A 346 5.38 -4.73 -1.12
N PHE A 347 5.46 -3.84 -2.11
CA PHE A 347 6.65 -3.14 -2.56
C PHE A 347 6.53 -1.66 -2.22
N MET A 348 7.67 -0.97 -2.20
CA MET A 348 7.74 0.47 -2.00
C MET A 348 8.84 1.08 -2.87
N ALA A 349 8.60 2.28 -3.39
CA ALA A 349 9.56 3.05 -4.18
C ALA A 349 9.47 4.55 -3.84
N ASP A 350 10.53 5.28 -4.18
CA ASP A 350 10.47 6.74 -4.25
C ASP A 350 9.63 7.17 -5.45
N TRP A 351 8.74 8.12 -5.22
CA TRP A 351 7.78 8.62 -6.19
C TRP A 351 8.21 9.96 -6.78
N ASN A 352 8.25 10.03 -8.11
CA ASN A 352 8.54 11.26 -8.84
C ASN A 352 7.25 12.05 -9.15
N HIS A 353 6.79 12.84 -8.18
CA HIS A 353 5.61 13.70 -8.34
C HIS A 353 5.70 14.67 -9.52
N ALA A 354 6.86 15.31 -9.72
CA ALA A 354 7.07 16.24 -10.83
C ALA A 354 6.99 15.53 -12.19
N GLY A 355 7.56 14.33 -12.29
CA GLY A 355 7.46 13.48 -13.48
C GLY A 355 6.03 13.03 -13.78
N ALA A 356 5.24 12.73 -12.74
CA ALA A 356 3.82 12.41 -12.86
C ALA A 356 2.99 13.57 -13.43
N LEU A 357 3.15 14.78 -12.88
CA LEU A 357 2.47 15.98 -13.39
C LEU A 357 2.87 16.27 -14.83
N ALA A 358 4.17 16.24 -15.15
CA ALA A 358 4.65 16.49 -16.50
C ALA A 358 4.14 15.46 -17.52
N ALA A 359 3.93 14.20 -17.11
CA ALA A 359 3.37 13.16 -17.96
C ALA A 359 1.87 13.39 -18.22
N LEU A 360 1.11 13.71 -17.18
CA LEU A 360 -0.31 14.07 -17.30
C LEU A 360 -0.48 15.36 -18.12
N ASP A 361 0.42 16.33 -18.01
CA ASP A 361 0.38 17.55 -18.82
C ASP A 361 0.55 17.32 -20.31
N LYS A 362 1.32 16.31 -20.68
CA LYS A 362 1.51 15.88 -22.07
C LYS A 362 0.42 14.95 -22.57
N ALA A 363 -0.40 14.37 -21.69
CA ALA A 363 -1.47 13.47 -22.08
C ALA A 363 -2.55 14.22 -22.87
N ALA A 364 -3.09 13.56 -23.90
CA ALA A 364 -4.16 14.13 -24.71
C ALA A 364 -5.42 14.39 -23.85
N ALA A 365 -6.22 15.37 -24.25
CA ALA A 365 -7.55 15.54 -23.68
C ALA A 365 -8.42 14.31 -24.01
N ARG A 366 -9.17 13.83 -23.03
CA ARG A 366 -10.08 12.69 -23.20
C ARG A 366 -11.36 13.14 -23.89
N SER A 367 -11.75 12.43 -24.94
CA SER A 367 -13.00 12.72 -25.66
C SER A 367 -14.22 12.42 -24.78
N GLY A 368 -15.19 13.34 -24.72
CA GLY A 368 -16.42 13.15 -23.94
C GLY A 368 -16.32 13.45 -22.44
N ALA A 369 -15.18 13.95 -21.94
CA ALA A 369 -15.09 14.45 -20.56
C ALA A 369 -15.93 15.74 -20.39
N SER A 370 -16.94 15.72 -19.52
CA SER A 370 -17.76 16.89 -19.21
C SER A 370 -16.99 17.86 -18.30
N VAL A 371 -16.53 18.98 -18.85
CA VAL A 371 -15.88 20.04 -18.07
C VAL A 371 -16.96 20.91 -17.42
N GLN A 372 -17.31 20.64 -16.16
CA GLN A 372 -17.89 21.68 -15.29
C GLN A 372 -16.75 22.29 -14.46
N SER A 373 -16.23 23.40 -14.96
CA SER A 373 -15.12 24.15 -14.37
C SER A 373 -15.55 24.84 -13.08
N SER A 374 -15.00 24.43 -11.94
CA SER A 374 -14.83 25.28 -10.76
C SER A 374 -13.64 24.78 -9.96
N VAL A 375 -12.43 25.13 -10.42
CA VAL A 375 -11.22 25.00 -9.61
C VAL A 375 -10.93 26.36 -9.00
N VAL A 376 -11.03 26.46 -7.69
CA VAL A 376 -10.46 27.56 -6.90
C VAL A 376 -8.95 27.30 -6.82
N SER A 377 -8.16 28.22 -7.35
CA SER A 377 -6.70 28.17 -7.30
C SER A 377 -6.21 28.47 -5.87
N VAL A 378 -5.53 27.51 -5.26
CA VAL A 378 -4.76 27.74 -4.03
C VAL A 378 -3.36 28.21 -4.44
N GLN A 379 -3.05 29.48 -4.16
CA GLN A 379 -1.71 30.03 -4.35
C GLN A 379 -0.75 29.42 -3.33
N THR A 380 0.27 28.70 -3.78
CA THR A 380 1.39 28.24 -2.95
C THR A 380 2.53 29.28 -3.01
N LYS A 381 2.96 29.75 -1.83
CA LYS A 381 4.19 30.55 -1.69
C LYS A 381 5.41 29.63 -1.86
N ALA A 382 6.29 29.99 -2.80
CA ALA A 382 7.55 29.28 -3.05
C ALA A 382 8.55 29.47 -1.88
N ALA A 383 9.23 28.39 -1.50
CA ALA A 383 10.41 28.43 -0.64
C ALA A 383 11.68 28.78 -1.46
N PRO A 384 12.70 29.45 -0.87
CA PRO A 384 13.88 29.88 -1.60
C PRO A 384 14.85 28.71 -1.89
N PRO A 385 15.70 28.83 -2.93
CA PRO A 385 16.54 27.73 -3.39
C PRO A 385 17.74 27.52 -2.46
N ALA A 386 18.03 26.26 -2.13
CA ALA A 386 19.26 25.88 -1.45
C ALA A 386 20.45 26.01 -2.41
N LYS A 387 21.39 26.92 -2.10
CA LYS A 387 22.73 26.93 -2.68
C LYS A 387 23.69 26.28 -1.69
N ASN A 388 24.39 25.24 -2.16
CA ASN A 388 25.82 24.94 -1.95
C ASN A 388 26.04 23.42 -2.07
N VAL A 389 26.61 23.00 -3.20
CA VAL A 389 27.27 21.70 -3.32
C VAL A 389 28.67 21.89 -2.72
N ILE A 390 28.92 21.30 -1.56
CA ILE A 390 30.25 21.28 -0.95
C ILE A 390 30.97 20.04 -1.48
N THR A 391 32.00 20.23 -2.30
CA THR A 391 32.99 19.21 -2.60
C THR A 391 33.91 19.04 -1.39
N VAL A 392 33.83 17.90 -0.71
CA VAL A 392 34.72 17.58 0.42
C VAL A 392 35.87 16.72 -0.08
N SER A 393 37.01 17.35 -0.35
CA SER A 393 38.32 16.69 -0.43
C SER A 393 38.95 16.70 0.97
N GLY A 394 38.84 15.58 1.68
CA GLY A 394 39.43 15.35 2.99
C GLY A 394 39.64 13.85 3.25
N PRO A 395 40.41 13.47 4.28
CA PRO A 395 40.67 12.05 4.57
C PRO A 395 39.35 11.29 4.74
N ARG A 396 39.23 10.14 4.04
CA ARG A 396 38.00 9.33 3.91
C ARG A 396 37.40 8.87 5.25
N ILE A 397 38.18 8.89 6.33
CA ILE A 397 37.74 8.48 7.66
C ILE A 397 38.26 9.52 8.68
N LEU A 398 37.33 10.20 9.37
CA LEU A 398 37.68 11.08 10.48
C LEU A 398 38.02 10.22 11.72
N PRO A 399 39.13 10.47 12.43
CA PRO A 399 39.47 9.73 13.64
C PRO A 399 38.39 9.91 14.73
N PRO A 400 38.23 8.94 15.67
CA PRO A 400 37.22 9.03 16.75
C PRO A 400 37.37 10.32 17.57
N PRO A 401 36.28 10.85 18.16
CA PRO A 401 36.32 12.15 18.79
C PRO A 401 37.18 12.06 20.04
N THR A 402 38.22 12.89 20.12
CA THR A 402 38.98 13.10 21.34
C THR A 402 38.31 14.22 22.14
N GLY A 403 37.25 13.91 22.89
CA GLY A 403 36.52 14.93 23.65
C GLY A 403 35.33 14.42 24.45
N THR A 404 34.85 15.28 25.35
CA THR A 404 33.67 15.07 26.19
C THR A 404 32.40 15.14 25.35
N LEU A 405 31.48 14.18 25.53
CA LEU A 405 30.18 14.17 24.86
C LEU A 405 29.37 15.43 25.19
N ALA A 406 28.65 15.98 24.20
CA ALA A 406 27.74 17.10 24.36
C ALA A 406 26.36 16.77 23.77
N PRO A 407 25.26 17.39 24.26
CA PRO A 407 23.91 17.17 23.71
C PRO A 407 23.72 17.69 22.28
N GLU A 408 24.56 18.64 21.85
CA GLU A 408 24.53 19.20 20.50
C GLU A 408 25.13 18.22 19.49
N ILE A 409 24.42 17.96 18.39
CA ILE A 409 24.91 17.16 17.25
C ILE A 409 25.48 18.12 16.20
N LYS A 410 26.79 18.06 15.95
CA LYS A 410 27.46 18.93 14.98
C LYS A 410 27.51 18.29 13.59
N ALA A 411 27.66 19.11 12.55
CA ALA A 411 27.76 18.64 11.18
C ALA A 411 28.94 17.66 10.98
N GLU A 412 30.03 17.85 11.73
CA GLU A 412 31.22 17.01 11.74
C GLU A 412 30.93 15.61 12.31
N ASP A 413 30.00 15.51 13.27
CA ASP A 413 29.57 14.23 13.85
C ASP A 413 28.75 13.44 12.82
N THR A 414 27.83 14.13 12.15
CA THR A 414 27.02 13.52 11.09
C THR A 414 27.87 13.08 9.90
N ARG A 415 28.78 13.94 9.41
CA ARG A 415 29.65 13.59 8.27
C ARG A 415 30.50 12.36 8.55
N ARG A 416 31.01 12.19 9.76
CA ARG A 416 31.82 11.02 10.15
C ARG A 416 31.05 9.72 10.03
N ILE A 417 29.86 9.68 10.64
CA ILE A 417 29.01 8.49 10.65
C ILE A 417 28.53 8.18 9.24
N VAL A 418 28.06 9.19 8.51
CA VAL A 418 27.53 9.02 7.15
C VAL A 418 28.63 8.59 6.17
N ASN A 419 29.82 9.20 6.22
CA ASN A 419 30.90 8.85 5.30
C ASN A 419 31.37 7.40 5.46
N TYR A 420 31.49 6.92 6.70
CA TYR A 420 31.90 5.54 6.92
C TYR A 420 30.77 4.56 6.54
N LEU A 421 29.54 4.80 7.01
CA LEU A 421 28.41 3.92 6.76
C LEU A 421 27.94 3.89 5.29
N ALA A 422 28.31 4.90 4.50
CA ALA A 422 28.07 4.97 3.07
C ALA A 422 29.33 4.67 2.22
N SER A 423 30.43 4.22 2.85
CA SER A 423 31.66 3.92 2.13
C SER A 423 31.52 2.66 1.26
N GLU A 424 32.21 2.68 0.11
CA GLU A 424 32.30 1.51 -0.78
C GLU A 424 32.98 0.32 -0.10
N GLU A 425 33.80 0.56 0.94
CA GLU A 425 34.51 -0.44 1.73
C GLU A 425 33.56 -1.40 2.46
N LEU A 426 32.31 -0.98 2.71
CA LEU A 426 31.30 -1.83 3.32
C LEU A 426 30.64 -2.79 2.32
N GLU A 427 30.82 -2.63 1.00
CA GLU A 427 30.26 -3.51 -0.05
C GLU A 427 28.73 -3.77 0.05
N GLY A 428 28.00 -2.98 0.85
CA GLY A 428 26.58 -3.17 1.16
C GLY A 428 26.30 -3.80 2.54
N ARG A 429 25.15 -3.43 3.13
CA ARG A 429 24.80 -3.71 4.54
C ARG A 429 23.50 -4.52 4.69
N LEU A 430 23.31 -5.51 3.84
CA LEU A 430 22.22 -6.48 3.99
C LEU A 430 22.45 -7.35 5.23
N THR A 431 21.38 -7.87 5.83
CA THR A 431 21.48 -8.71 7.02
C THR A 431 22.41 -9.90 6.78
N GLY A 432 23.44 -10.04 7.62
CA GLY A 432 24.42 -11.13 7.55
C GLY A 432 25.61 -10.90 6.59
N THR A 433 25.70 -9.76 5.90
CA THR A 433 26.88 -9.49 5.04
C THR A 433 28.12 -9.07 5.83
N PRO A 434 29.33 -9.23 5.28
CA PRO A 434 30.56 -8.67 5.85
C PRO A 434 30.46 -7.16 6.12
N GLY A 435 29.80 -6.42 5.24
CA GLY A 435 29.53 -4.98 5.42
C GLY A 435 28.66 -4.66 6.63
N ALA A 436 27.65 -5.48 6.92
CA ALA A 436 26.85 -5.31 8.12
C ALA A 436 27.68 -5.57 9.40
N GLN A 437 28.59 -6.55 9.37
CA GLN A 437 29.51 -6.82 10.48
C GLN A 437 30.49 -5.67 10.71
N GLN A 438 31.07 -5.12 9.63
CA GLN A 438 31.99 -3.97 9.70
C GLN A 438 31.29 -2.69 10.18
N ALA A 439 30.03 -2.47 9.78
CA ALA A 439 29.22 -1.35 10.27
C ALA A 439 28.91 -1.50 11.77
N ALA A 440 28.54 -2.71 12.22
CA ALA A 440 28.29 -2.99 13.63
C ALA A 440 29.56 -2.81 14.47
N GLN A 441 30.72 -3.26 13.95
CA GLN A 441 32.02 -3.06 14.60
C GLN A 441 32.38 -1.58 14.74
N PHE A 442 32.12 -0.76 13.72
CA PHE A 442 32.34 0.68 13.77
C PHE A 442 31.54 1.37 14.88
N VAL A 443 30.26 0.99 15.05
CA VAL A 443 29.42 1.53 16.13
C VAL A 443 29.91 1.06 17.50
N ALA A 444 30.26 -0.22 17.63
CA ALA A 444 30.81 -0.76 18.87
C ALA A 444 32.12 -0.06 19.29
N ASP A 445 33.01 0.22 18.34
CA ASP A 445 34.26 0.93 18.61
C ASP A 445 34.02 2.40 18.92
N TYR A 446 33.02 3.03 18.30
CA TYR A 446 32.57 4.36 18.70
C TYR A 446 32.10 4.38 20.17
N PHE A 447 31.25 3.43 20.58
CA PHE A 447 30.78 3.31 21.97
C PHE A 447 31.93 3.14 22.96
N LYS A 448 32.91 2.28 22.65
CA LYS A 448 34.13 2.15 23.47
C LYS A 448 34.89 3.47 23.57
N SER A 449 35.05 4.17 22.45
CA SER A 449 35.83 5.42 22.39
C SER A 449 35.25 6.52 23.27
N VAL A 450 33.92 6.51 23.48
CA VAL A 450 33.22 7.49 24.32
C VAL A 450 32.95 6.99 25.74
N GLY A 451 33.53 5.85 26.12
CA GLY A 451 33.49 5.30 27.48
C GLY A 451 32.20 4.55 27.84
N LEU A 452 31.32 4.27 26.87
CA LEU A 452 30.15 3.42 27.11
C LEU A 452 30.62 1.99 27.40
N GLN A 453 29.84 1.30 28.24
CA GLN A 453 30.07 -0.11 28.60
C GLN A 453 28.94 -0.98 28.02
N PRO A 454 29.20 -2.25 27.70
CA PRO A 454 28.15 -3.21 27.40
C PRO A 454 27.13 -3.33 28.53
N LEU A 455 25.94 -3.86 28.21
CA LEU A 455 24.93 -4.16 29.21
C LEU A 455 25.45 -5.20 30.23
N PRO A 456 25.06 -5.09 31.51
CA PRO A 456 25.41 -6.10 32.52
C PRO A 456 25.01 -7.51 32.06
N GLY A 457 25.96 -8.45 32.11
CA GLY A 457 25.74 -9.83 31.67
C GLY A 457 26.02 -10.12 30.19
N VAL A 458 26.40 -9.11 29.40
CA VAL A 458 26.84 -9.27 28.00
C VAL A 458 28.35 -8.97 27.90
N LYS A 459 29.09 -9.81 27.16
CA LYS A 459 30.56 -9.74 27.09
C LYS A 459 31.07 -8.53 26.29
N ASP A 460 30.34 -8.12 25.27
CA ASP A 460 30.68 -7.02 24.36
C ASP A 460 29.39 -6.32 23.87
N PHE A 461 29.50 -5.43 22.89
CA PHE A 461 28.36 -4.72 22.32
C PHE A 461 27.53 -5.57 21.34
N PHE A 462 27.84 -6.87 21.23
CA PHE A 462 27.15 -7.78 20.32
C PHE A 462 26.28 -8.76 21.10
N GLN A 463 25.07 -8.96 20.60
CA GLN A 463 24.18 -9.98 21.09
C GLN A 463 24.16 -11.13 20.08
N PRO A 464 24.62 -12.35 20.45
CA PRO A 464 24.44 -13.51 19.60
C PRO A 464 22.94 -13.86 19.58
N PHE A 465 22.40 -14.02 18.38
CA PHE A 465 21.03 -14.48 18.13
C PHE A 465 21.05 -15.93 17.64
#